data_AF-A0A0N4UU06-F1
#
_entry.id   AF-A0A0N4UU06-F1
#
_cell.length_a   1.000
_cell.length_b   1.000
_cell.length_c   1.000
_cell.angle_alpha   90.00
_cell.angle_beta   90.00
_cell.angle_gamma   90.00
#
_symmetry.space_group_name_H-M   'P 1'
#
loop_
_entity.id
_entity.type
_entity.pdbx_description
1 polymer ?
#
loop_
_entity_poly.entity_id
_entity_poly.type
_entity_poly.pdbx_seq_one_letter_code
_entity_poly.pdbx_strand_id
1 'polypeptide(L)'
;MATTKYILLADYEFIFSKHFEQQMITVAEIETKKNPKTALVFRIFEVDDSIKDLPREKKALAVLLKKGKAIEFHERYFKGAHTIPGLEEWLQKEVPENQPSVDRIVA
;
A
#
# COMPACT_ATOMS: atom_id res chain seq x y z
N MET A 1 -11.60 17.30 16.49
CA MET A 1 -12.17 16.83 15.20
C MET A 1 -11.19 17.19 14.09
N ALA A 2 -11.02 16.31 13.09
CA ALA A 2 -10.14 16.60 11.96
C ALA A 2 -10.74 17.73 11.08
N THR A 3 -9.90 18.66 10.63
CA THR A 3 -10.28 19.82 9.79
C THR A 3 -9.66 19.76 8.39
N THR A 4 -8.88 18.73 8.10
CA THR A 4 -8.23 18.50 6.82
C THR A 4 -9.19 17.92 5.80
N LYS A 5 -8.92 18.16 4.51
CA LYS A 5 -9.71 17.62 3.40
C LYS A 5 -9.64 16.08 3.31
N TYR A 6 -8.51 15.51 3.67
CA TYR A 6 -8.27 14.06 3.66
C TYR A 6 -7.95 13.58 5.08
N ILE A 7 -8.35 12.34 5.37
CA ILE A 7 -8.06 11.64 6.61
C ILE A 7 -7.41 10.31 6.23
N LEU A 8 -6.32 9.96 6.92
CA LEU A 8 -5.72 8.63 6.88
C LEU A 8 -6.22 7.83 8.07
N LEU A 9 -6.80 6.66 7.81
CA LEU A 9 -7.09 5.66 8.83
C LEU A 9 -5.97 4.63 8.82
N ALA A 10 -5.28 4.48 9.93
CA ALA A 10 -4.12 3.59 10.07
C ALA A 10 -3.99 3.07 11.50
N ASP A 11 -3.30 1.94 11.65
CA ASP A 11 -2.89 1.41 12.95
C ASP A 11 -1.58 2.07 13.42
N TYR A 12 -1.32 2.06 14.74
CA TYR A 12 -0.11 2.65 15.32
C TYR A 12 1.18 1.91 14.88
N GLU A 13 1.05 0.66 14.43
CA GLU A 13 2.16 -0.17 13.94
C GLU A 13 2.47 0.06 12.45
N PHE A 14 1.68 0.88 11.75
CA PHE A 14 1.88 1.09 10.32
C PHE A 14 3.16 1.87 10.05
N ILE A 15 4.03 1.28 9.24
CA ILE A 15 5.22 1.93 8.71
C ILE A 15 4.99 2.23 7.23
N PHE A 16 4.83 3.52 6.92
CA PHE A 16 4.53 3.99 5.57
C PHE A 16 5.77 4.01 4.67
N SER A 17 5.60 3.77 3.37
CA SER A 17 6.68 3.93 2.40
C SER A 17 7.24 5.36 2.39
N LYS A 18 8.43 5.53 1.79
CA LYS A 18 8.91 6.89 1.49
C LYS A 18 7.89 7.62 0.62
N HIS A 19 7.75 8.93 0.84
CA HIS A 19 6.82 9.83 0.14
C HIS A 19 5.33 9.44 0.20
N PHE A 20 4.92 8.55 1.12
CA PHE A 20 3.56 8.03 1.18
C PHE A 20 2.48 9.12 1.19
N GLU A 21 2.57 10.10 2.09
CA GLU A 21 1.57 11.17 2.18
C GLU A 21 1.43 11.94 0.86
N GLN A 22 2.54 12.38 0.28
CA GLN A 22 2.58 13.10 -0.99
C GLN A 22 1.96 12.27 -2.13
N GLN A 23 2.31 10.99 -2.21
CA GLN A 23 1.76 10.08 -3.19
C GLN A 23 0.25 9.90 -3.01
N MET A 24 -0.22 9.65 -1.78
CA MET A 24 -1.64 9.44 -1.49
C MET A 24 -2.49 10.69 -1.73
N ILE A 25 -1.98 11.88 -1.41
CA ILE A 25 -2.65 13.15 -1.75
C ILE A 25 -2.77 13.27 -3.27
N THR A 26 -1.71 12.96 -4.02
CA THR A 26 -1.72 13.01 -5.49
C THR A 26 -2.77 12.06 -6.07
N VAL A 27 -2.83 10.81 -5.58
CA VAL A 27 -3.87 9.85 -6.00
C VAL A 27 -5.26 10.39 -5.64
N ALA A 28 -5.45 10.88 -4.42
CA ALA A 28 -6.75 11.36 -3.97
C ALA A 28 -7.26 12.53 -4.81
N GLU A 29 -6.40 13.51 -5.11
CA GLU A 29 -6.78 14.64 -5.94
C GLU A 29 -7.14 14.25 -7.37
N ILE A 30 -6.44 13.28 -7.96
CA ILE A 30 -6.70 12.84 -9.33
C ILE A 30 -7.97 11.98 -9.39
N GLU A 31 -8.08 10.97 -8.53
CA GLU A 31 -9.13 9.95 -8.64
C GLU A 31 -10.48 10.44 -8.08
N THR A 32 -10.49 11.21 -6.98
CA THR A 32 -11.76 11.76 -6.45
C THR A 32 -12.34 12.89 -7.30
N LYS A 33 -11.51 13.61 -8.07
CA LYS A 33 -12.00 14.56 -9.09
C LYS A 33 -12.68 13.85 -10.26
N LYS A 34 -12.17 12.68 -10.68
CA LYS A 34 -12.78 11.89 -11.75
C LYS A 34 -14.10 11.26 -11.32
N ASN A 35 -14.13 10.70 -10.11
CA ASN A 35 -15.34 10.16 -9.51
C ASN A 35 -15.31 10.38 -7.99
N PRO A 36 -16.15 11.29 -7.45
CA PRO A 36 -16.19 11.58 -6.02
C PRO A 36 -16.57 10.40 -5.12
N LYS A 37 -17.16 9.33 -5.68
CA LYS A 37 -17.52 8.12 -4.95
C LYS A 37 -16.43 7.04 -4.96
N THR A 38 -15.24 7.35 -5.46
CA THR A 38 -14.10 6.41 -5.49
C THR A 38 -13.62 6.10 -4.07
N ALA A 39 -13.58 4.83 -3.72
CA ALA A 39 -12.87 4.36 -2.53
C ALA A 39 -11.38 4.17 -2.86
N LEU A 40 -10.51 4.77 -2.06
CA LEU A 40 -9.06 4.62 -2.19
C LEU A 40 -8.57 3.65 -1.12
N VAL A 41 -7.90 2.60 -1.56
CA VAL A 41 -7.31 1.57 -0.69
C VAL A 41 -5.84 1.43 -1.05
N PHE A 42 -5.02 1.06 -0.06
CA PHE A 42 -3.61 0.74 -0.25
C PHE A 42 -3.31 -0.65 0.32
N ARG A 43 -2.30 -1.31 -0.23
CA ARG A 43 -1.86 -2.64 0.23
C ARG A 43 -1.16 -2.51 1.58
N ILE A 44 -1.50 -3.42 2.49
CA ILE A 44 -0.86 -3.54 3.82
C ILE A 44 -0.14 -4.89 3.84
N PHE A 45 1.04 -4.91 4.46
CA PHE A 45 1.89 -6.10 4.57
C PHE A 45 2.37 -6.26 6.00
N GLU A 46 2.50 -7.52 6.42
CA GLU A 46 3.12 -7.88 7.69
C GLU A 46 4.54 -8.36 7.42
N VAL A 47 5.49 -7.86 8.20
CA VAL A 47 6.90 -8.23 8.09
C VAL A 47 7.28 -9.05 9.32
N ASP A 48 8.11 -10.06 9.10
CA ASP A 48 8.61 -10.93 10.17
C ASP A 48 9.45 -10.17 11.20
N ASP A 49 9.26 -10.45 12.50
CA ASP A 49 9.92 -9.75 13.62
C ASP A 49 11.46 -9.85 13.59
N SER A 50 12.02 -10.82 12.85
CA SER A 50 13.48 -10.90 12.66
C SER A 50 14.05 -9.79 11.78
N ILE A 51 13.22 -9.02 11.07
CA ILE A 51 13.63 -7.91 10.22
C ILE A 51 13.72 -6.63 11.05
N LYS A 52 14.95 -6.13 11.24
CA LYS A 52 15.20 -4.89 11.99
C LYS A 52 14.87 -3.63 11.17
N ASP A 53 15.23 -3.65 9.89
CA ASP A 53 15.04 -2.53 8.97
C ASP A 53 13.83 -2.79 8.08
N LEU A 54 12.70 -2.19 8.44
CA LEU A 54 11.44 -2.38 7.71
C LEU A 54 11.50 -1.76 6.31
N PRO A 55 10.92 -2.43 5.30
CA PRO A 55 11.01 -1.99 3.92
C PRO A 55 10.24 -0.67 3.72
N ARG A 56 10.94 0.38 3.30
CA ARG A 56 10.33 1.67 2.96
C ARG A 56 10.10 1.86 1.45
N GLU A 57 10.53 0.89 0.65
CA GLU A 57 10.52 0.90 -0.80
C GLU A 57 9.96 -0.42 -1.35
N LYS A 58 9.26 -0.35 -2.49
CA LYS A 58 8.62 -1.52 -3.10
C LYS A 58 9.62 -2.62 -3.47
N LYS A 59 10.82 -2.25 -3.94
CA LYS A 59 11.88 -3.22 -4.30
C LYS A 59 12.36 -4.00 -3.08
N ALA A 60 12.54 -3.34 -1.93
CA ALA A 60 12.91 -4.00 -0.68
C ALA A 60 11.79 -4.94 -0.19
N LEU A 61 10.54 -4.49 -0.25
CA LEU A 61 9.38 -5.31 0.10
C LEU A 61 9.27 -6.57 -0.78
N ALA A 62 9.47 -6.43 -2.10
CA ALA A 62 9.45 -7.54 -3.04
C ALA A 62 10.46 -8.64 -2.68
N VAL A 63 11.67 -8.24 -2.25
CA VAL A 63 12.71 -9.16 -1.78
C VAL A 63 12.25 -9.92 -0.52
N LEU A 64 11.58 -9.25 0.41
CA LEU A 64 11.07 -9.89 1.64
C LEU A 64 9.91 -10.84 1.35
N LEU A 65 8.98 -10.45 0.49
CA LEU A 65 7.89 -11.33 0.02
C LEU A 65 8.45 -12.61 -0.59
N LYS A 66 9.41 -12.49 -1.52
CA LYS A 66 10.07 -13.65 -2.16
C LYS A 66 10.79 -14.56 -1.16
N LYS A 67 11.32 -14.01 -0.07
CA LYS A 67 11.99 -14.76 1.01
C LYS A 67 11.01 -15.34 2.04
N GLY A 68 9.70 -15.11 1.90
CA GLY A 68 8.70 -15.49 2.90
C GLY A 68 8.85 -14.72 4.22
N LYS A 69 9.49 -13.54 4.19
CA LYS A 69 9.73 -12.66 5.33
C LYS A 69 8.79 -11.46 5.39
N ALA A 70 7.92 -11.34 4.40
CA ALA A 70 6.75 -10.49 4.44
C ALA A 70 5.58 -11.26 3.82
N ILE A 71 4.36 -10.86 4.14
CA ILE A 71 3.12 -11.40 3.60
C ILE A 71 2.09 -10.28 3.43
N GLU A 72 1.06 -10.49 2.61
CA GLU A 72 -0.12 -9.62 2.64
C GLU A 72 -0.80 -9.71 4.01
N PHE A 73 -1.36 -8.59 4.46
CA PHE A 73 -1.96 -8.46 5.79
C PHE A 73 -2.95 -9.60 6.10
N HIS A 74 -2.85 -10.16 7.31
CA HIS A 74 -3.68 -11.26 7.82
C HIS A 74 -3.58 -12.60 7.06
N GLU A 75 -2.73 -12.74 6.04
CA GLU A 75 -2.59 -13.98 5.25
C GLU A 75 -2.19 -15.19 6.11
N ARG A 76 -1.46 -14.97 7.22
CA ARG A 76 -1.10 -16.03 8.20
C ARG A 76 -2.33 -16.64 8.89
N TYR A 77 -3.34 -15.82 9.19
CA TYR A 77 -4.51 -16.23 9.98
C TYR A 77 -5.70 -16.60 9.11
N PHE A 78 -5.93 -15.85 8.03
CA PHE A 78 -7.01 -16.10 7.10
C PHE A 78 -6.57 -15.78 5.66
N LYS A 79 -6.09 -16.82 4.97
CA LYS A 79 -5.62 -16.72 3.59
C LYS A 79 -6.69 -16.13 2.68
N GLY A 80 -6.33 -15.09 1.93
CA GLY A 80 -7.23 -14.47 0.96
C GLY A 80 -8.22 -13.43 1.51
N ALA A 81 -8.24 -13.15 2.81
CA ALA A 81 -9.24 -12.27 3.41
C ALA A 81 -9.10 -10.79 3.02
N HIS A 82 -7.85 -10.33 2.89
CA HIS A 82 -7.51 -8.92 2.61
C HIS A 82 -6.71 -8.77 1.32
N THR A 83 -6.83 -9.73 0.39
CA THR A 83 -6.07 -9.71 -0.85
C THR A 83 -6.61 -8.63 -1.79
N ILE A 84 -5.69 -7.89 -2.39
CA ILE A 84 -5.98 -7.01 -3.52
C ILE A 84 -5.45 -7.71 -4.78
N PRO A 85 -6.27 -7.95 -5.82
CA PRO A 85 -5.81 -8.59 -7.05
C PRO A 85 -4.62 -7.87 -7.69
N GLY A 86 -3.78 -8.61 -8.41
CA GLY A 86 -2.68 -8.03 -9.20
C GLY A 86 -1.40 -7.72 -8.41
N LEU A 87 -1.06 -8.51 -7.38
CA LEU A 87 0.14 -8.28 -6.56
C LEU A 87 1.43 -8.37 -7.39
N GLU A 88 1.56 -9.40 -8.21
CA GLU A 88 2.77 -9.63 -9.01
C GLU A 88 2.98 -8.54 -10.06
N GLU A 89 1.92 -8.16 -10.77
CA GLU A 89 1.93 -7.07 -11.74
C GLU A 89 2.29 -5.73 -11.06
N TRP A 90 1.72 -5.49 -9.87
CA TRP A 90 2.04 -4.31 -9.08
C TRP A 90 3.51 -4.29 -8.63
N LEU A 91 4.08 -5.42 -8.21
CA LEU A 91 5.49 -5.53 -7.83
C LEU A 91 6.43 -5.26 -9.02
N GLN A 92 6.06 -5.74 -10.22
CA GLN A 92 6.85 -5.62 -11.44
C GLN A 92 6.76 -4.22 -12.10
N LYS A 93 5.69 -3.47 -11.85
CA LYS A 93 5.48 -2.13 -12.42
C LYS A 93 6.48 -1.13 -11.88
N GLU A 94 7.44 -0.69 -12.69
CA GLU A 94 8.38 0.36 -12.27
C GLU A 94 7.72 1.75 -12.35
N VAL A 95 7.82 2.50 -11.25
CA VAL A 95 7.42 3.90 -11.14
C VAL A 95 8.53 4.68 -10.44
N PRO A 96 8.75 5.96 -10.75
CA PRO A 96 9.64 6.81 -9.97
C PRO A 96 9.30 6.76 -8.47
N GLU A 97 10.31 6.86 -7.60
CA GLU A 97 10.13 6.70 -6.14
C GLU A 97 9.12 7.70 -5.54
N ASN A 98 8.91 8.85 -6.18
CA ASN A 98 7.96 9.88 -5.77
C ASN A 98 6.58 9.78 -6.46
N GLN A 99 6.34 8.73 -7.24
CA GLN A 99 5.07 8.54 -7.95
C GLN A 99 4.32 7.29 -7.45
N PRO A 100 3.00 7.39 -7.25
CA PRO A 100 2.19 6.24 -6.87
C PRO A 100 2.00 5.29 -8.06
N SER A 101 2.08 3.99 -7.80
CA SER A 101 1.50 3.00 -8.72
C SER A 101 0.00 2.87 -8.42
N VAL A 102 -0.84 3.29 -9.36
CA VAL A 102 -2.31 3.22 -9.23
C VAL A 102 -2.85 2.17 -10.19
N ASP A 103 -3.67 1.27 -9.65
CA ASP A 103 -4.44 0.28 -10.40
C ASP A 103 -5.93 0.53 -10.11
N ARG A 104 -6.79 0.38 -11.12
CA ARG A 104 -8.24 0.60 -11.00
C ARG A 104 -8.95 -0.74 -11.12
N ILE A 105 -9.61 -1.13 -10.06
CA ILE A 105 -10.43 -2.35 -10.02
C ILE A 105 -11.88 -1.92 -10.25
N VAL A 106 -12.50 -2.49 -11.28
CA VAL A 106 -13.94 -2.34 -11.50
C VAL A 106 -14.60 -3.53 -10.83
N ALA A 107 -15.41 -3.27 -9.81
CA ALA A 107 -16.23 -4.27 -9.13
C ALA A 107 -17.53 -4.53 -9.91
#